data_AF-A0A2J8S5F6-F1
#
_entry.id   AF-A0A2J8S5F6-F1
#
_cell.length_a   1.000
_cell.length_b   1.000
_cell.length_c   1.000
_cell.angle_alpha   90.00
_cell.angle_beta   90.00
_cell.angle_gamma   90.00
#
_symmetry.space_group_name_H-M   'P 1'
#
loop_
_entity.id
_entity.type
_entity.pdbx_description
1 polymer ?
#
loop_
_entity_poly.entity_id
_entity_poly.type
_entity_poly.pdbx_seq_one_letter_code
_entity_poly.pdbx_strand_id
1 'polypeptide(L)'
;VPPVLDVRTLLQRGLQARRAVLTVPWLVEFLSFADHVVPLLEYYRGIFTLLLRLHRSLVLSQESEGKMCFLNKLLLLAVLGWLFQIPTVPEDLFFLEEGPSDAFEVDTVAPEHGLDNAPVVDQQLLYTCCPYIGELRKLLASWVSGSSGRSGGFMRKITPTTTTSLGAQPSQTSQGLQAQLAQAFFHNQPPSLRRTVEFVAERIGSNCVKHIKATLVADLVRQAESLLQEQLVTQGEEGGDPAQLLEILCSQLCPHGAQALALGQEFCQRKSPGAVRALLPEETPAAVLSSAENIAVGLATEKACAWLSANITALIRREVKAAVSRTLRAQGPEPAARGERRGCSRA
;
A
#
# COMPACT_ATOMS: atom_id res chain seq x y z
N VAL A 1 -33.39 29.89 6.96
CA VAL A 1 -32.94 31.14 6.28
C VAL A 1 -32.90 30.84 4.80
N PRO A 2 -33.62 31.58 3.94
CA PRO A 2 -33.53 31.35 2.49
C PRO A 2 -32.10 31.67 2.01
N PRO A 3 -31.56 30.94 1.02
CA PRO A 3 -30.25 31.25 0.47
C PRO A 3 -30.26 32.66 -0.13
N VAL A 4 -29.15 33.39 0.02
CA VAL A 4 -28.98 34.76 -0.51
C VAL A 4 -29.13 34.80 -2.04
N LEU A 5 -28.82 33.69 -2.71
CA LEU A 5 -29.01 33.48 -4.13
C LEU A 5 -30.04 32.38 -4.38
N ASP A 6 -31.16 32.74 -5.02
CA ASP A 6 -32.19 31.78 -5.41
C ASP A 6 -31.82 31.07 -6.72
N VAL A 7 -30.92 30.11 -6.60
CA VAL A 7 -30.39 29.31 -7.71
C VAL A 7 -31.47 28.48 -8.42
N ARG A 8 -32.56 28.11 -7.73
CA ARG A 8 -33.68 27.36 -8.33
C ARG A 8 -34.41 28.17 -9.39
N THR A 9 -34.76 29.43 -9.09
CA THR A 9 -35.46 30.28 -10.06
C THR A 9 -34.55 30.70 -11.21
N LEU A 10 -33.24 30.89 -10.95
CA LEU A 10 -32.25 31.13 -12.00
C LEU A 10 -32.16 29.94 -12.98
N LEU A 11 -32.10 28.71 -12.46
CA LEU A 11 -32.09 27.50 -13.28
C LEU A 11 -33.36 27.41 -14.13
N GLN A 12 -34.54 27.53 -13.52
CA GLN A 12 -35.81 27.45 -14.23
C GLN A 12 -35.92 28.49 -15.35
N ARG A 13 -35.57 29.75 -15.07
CA ARG A 13 -35.56 30.82 -16.07
C ARG A 13 -34.54 30.57 -17.18
N GLY A 14 -33.38 30.02 -16.84
CA GLY A 14 -32.35 29.65 -17.81
C GLY A 14 -32.84 28.57 -18.79
N LEU A 15 -33.54 27.56 -18.28
CA LEU A 15 -34.12 26.49 -19.09
C LEU A 15 -35.29 26.98 -19.95
N GLN A 16 -36.23 27.73 -19.37
CA GLN A 16 -37.35 28.32 -20.10
C GLN A 16 -36.89 29.22 -21.25
N ALA A 17 -35.82 29.98 -21.03
CA ALA A 17 -35.27 30.87 -22.04
C ALA A 17 -34.27 30.21 -22.99
N ARG A 18 -34.11 28.87 -22.96
CA ARG A 18 -33.15 28.12 -23.80
C ARG A 18 -31.72 28.68 -23.72
N ARG A 19 -31.25 28.90 -22.49
CA ARG A 19 -29.88 29.32 -22.14
C ARG A 19 -29.25 28.38 -21.12
N ALA A 20 -29.55 27.08 -21.22
CA ALA A 20 -28.95 26.06 -20.38
C ALA A 20 -27.42 26.04 -20.50
N VAL A 21 -26.88 26.26 -21.71
CA VAL A 21 -25.43 26.28 -22.00
C VAL A 21 -24.67 27.31 -21.17
N LEU A 22 -25.31 28.41 -20.79
CA LEU A 22 -24.72 29.40 -19.87
C LEU A 22 -25.06 29.11 -18.42
N THR A 23 -26.30 28.71 -18.14
CA THR A 23 -26.81 28.64 -16.76
C THR A 23 -26.32 27.42 -16.01
N VAL A 24 -26.20 26.28 -16.70
CA VAL A 24 -25.86 25.00 -16.06
C VAL A 24 -24.39 24.90 -15.67
N PRO A 25 -23.40 25.32 -16.48
CA PRO A 25 -21.99 25.13 -16.10
C PRO A 25 -21.59 25.81 -14.79
N TRP A 26 -21.93 27.09 -14.59
CA TRP A 26 -21.60 27.78 -13.34
C TRP A 26 -22.40 27.23 -12.16
N LEU A 27 -23.65 26.79 -12.39
CA LEU A 27 -24.48 26.21 -11.33
C LEU A 27 -23.92 24.86 -10.88
N VAL A 28 -23.44 24.05 -11.83
CA VAL A 28 -22.70 22.81 -11.54
C VAL A 28 -21.46 23.11 -10.71
N GLU A 29 -20.67 24.12 -11.10
CA GLU A 29 -19.48 24.53 -10.35
C GLU A 29 -19.86 24.99 -8.92
N PHE A 30 -20.89 25.82 -8.79
CA PHE A 30 -21.43 26.25 -7.49
C PHE A 30 -21.86 25.07 -6.62
N LEU A 31 -22.62 24.12 -7.17
CA LEU A 31 -23.07 22.93 -6.46
C LEU A 31 -21.94 21.94 -6.17
N SER A 32 -20.81 22.01 -6.88
CA SER A 32 -19.67 21.13 -6.61
C SER A 32 -18.94 21.46 -5.31
N PHE A 33 -19.12 22.69 -4.79
CA PHE A 33 -18.64 23.10 -3.47
C PHE A 33 -19.57 22.67 -2.32
N ALA A 34 -20.70 22.02 -2.63
CA ALA A 34 -21.63 21.52 -1.63
C ALA A 34 -20.99 20.44 -0.76
N ASP A 35 -21.19 20.53 0.55
CA ASP A 35 -20.88 19.42 1.45
C ASP A 35 -21.93 18.30 1.35
N HIS A 36 -21.75 17.24 2.14
CA HIS A 36 -22.65 16.08 2.17
C HIS A 36 -24.05 16.38 2.75
N VAL A 37 -24.26 17.55 3.37
CA VAL A 37 -25.55 17.94 3.95
C VAL A 37 -26.40 18.69 2.94
N VAL A 38 -25.78 19.53 2.11
CA VAL A 38 -26.48 20.39 1.15
C VAL A 38 -27.47 19.61 0.23
N PRO A 39 -27.11 18.48 -0.40
CA PRO A 39 -28.04 17.72 -1.23
C PRO A 39 -29.23 17.11 -0.47
N LEU A 40 -29.12 16.95 0.85
CA LEU A 40 -30.19 16.44 1.71
C LEU A 40 -31.23 17.51 2.06
N LEU A 41 -30.91 18.79 1.84
CA LEU A 41 -31.85 19.89 2.06
C LEU A 41 -32.90 19.93 0.95
N GLU A 42 -34.18 20.01 1.32
CA GLU A 42 -35.31 19.97 0.38
C GLU A 42 -35.18 20.95 -0.80
N TYR A 43 -34.67 22.17 -0.53
CA TYR A 43 -34.45 23.20 -1.54
C TYR A 43 -33.46 22.74 -2.62
N TYR A 44 -32.30 22.23 -2.20
CA TYR A 44 -31.24 21.77 -3.11
C TYR A 44 -31.58 20.42 -3.74
N ARG A 45 -32.28 19.54 -3.01
CA ARG A 45 -32.82 18.29 -3.54
C ARG A 45 -33.64 18.54 -4.80
N GLY A 46 -34.53 19.53 -4.78
CA GLY A 46 -35.32 19.93 -5.95
C GLY A 46 -34.47 20.42 -7.14
N ILE A 47 -33.34 21.07 -6.87
CA ILE A 47 -32.41 21.54 -7.91
C ILE A 47 -31.67 20.35 -8.54
N PHE A 48 -31.13 19.44 -7.73
CA PHE A 48 -30.47 18.23 -8.22
C PHE A 48 -31.44 17.37 -9.04
N THR A 49 -32.70 17.22 -8.60
CA THR A 49 -33.73 16.53 -9.39
C THR A 49 -33.97 17.21 -10.74
N LEU A 50 -34.03 18.54 -10.79
CA LEU A 50 -34.23 19.27 -12.06
C LEU A 50 -33.03 19.09 -13.02
N LEU A 51 -31.81 19.15 -12.49
CA LEU A 51 -30.59 18.90 -13.26
C LEU A 51 -30.49 17.45 -13.74
N LEU A 52 -30.96 16.49 -12.95
CA LEU A 52 -30.96 15.08 -13.33
C LEU A 52 -31.96 14.81 -14.46
N ARG A 53 -33.14 15.43 -14.40
CA ARG A 53 -34.12 15.37 -15.50
C ARG A 53 -33.56 15.96 -16.78
N LEU A 54 -32.88 17.11 -16.69
CA LEU A 54 -32.21 17.70 -17.84
C LEU A 54 -31.11 16.78 -18.41
N HIS A 55 -30.31 16.17 -17.54
CA HIS A 55 -29.28 15.21 -17.98
C HIS A 55 -29.92 14.02 -18.72
N ARG A 56 -30.97 13.41 -18.15
CA ARG A 56 -31.72 12.32 -18.79
C ARG A 56 -32.34 12.74 -20.12
N SER A 57 -32.96 13.91 -20.19
CA SER A 57 -33.56 14.41 -21.42
C SER A 57 -32.51 14.59 -22.50
N LEU A 58 -31.35 15.19 -22.18
CA LEU A 58 -30.26 15.36 -23.14
C LEU A 58 -29.71 14.03 -23.65
N VAL A 59 -29.59 13.01 -22.79
CA VAL A 59 -29.16 11.65 -23.19
C VAL A 59 -30.17 11.00 -24.14
N LEU A 60 -31.46 11.15 -23.87
CA LEU A 60 -32.54 10.50 -24.62
C LEU A 60 -32.95 11.25 -25.90
N SER A 61 -32.70 12.56 -25.98
CA SER A 61 -33.05 13.36 -27.16
C SER A 61 -32.31 12.87 -28.41
N GLN A 62 -33.07 12.41 -29.41
CA GLN A 62 -32.55 12.10 -30.73
C GLN A 62 -32.12 13.37 -31.46
N GLU A 63 -31.16 13.24 -32.39
CA GLU A 63 -30.64 14.38 -33.12
C GLU A 63 -31.71 15.12 -33.91
N SER A 64 -32.84 14.51 -34.32
CA SER A 64 -33.82 15.10 -35.24
C SER A 64 -34.74 16.18 -34.66
N GLU A 65 -34.84 16.38 -33.35
CA GLU A 65 -35.80 17.32 -32.75
C GLU A 65 -35.15 18.64 -32.29
N GLY A 66 -35.49 19.76 -32.93
CA GLY A 66 -35.33 21.12 -32.38
C GLY A 66 -33.91 21.48 -31.89
N LYS A 67 -32.92 21.00 -32.63
CA LYS A 67 -31.51 20.77 -32.31
C LYS A 67 -30.79 21.85 -31.48
N MET A 68 -30.60 21.57 -30.19
CA MET A 68 -29.49 22.13 -29.42
C MET A 68 -28.18 21.87 -30.19
N CYS A 69 -27.28 22.86 -30.21
CA CYS A 69 -25.98 22.69 -30.86
C CYS A 69 -25.21 21.51 -30.22
N PHE A 70 -24.61 20.65 -31.06
CA PHE A 70 -23.92 19.43 -30.61
C PHE A 70 -22.88 19.69 -29.52
N LEU A 71 -22.03 20.71 -29.70
CA LEU A 71 -20.99 21.03 -28.72
C LEU A 71 -21.56 21.59 -27.40
N ASN A 72 -22.65 22.34 -27.48
CA ASN A 72 -23.37 22.79 -26.28
C ASN A 72 -23.96 21.59 -25.54
N LYS A 73 -24.62 20.67 -26.26
CA LYS A 73 -25.18 19.43 -25.71
C LYS A 73 -24.08 18.59 -25.05
N LEU A 74 -22.95 18.44 -25.72
CA LEU A 74 -21.80 17.68 -25.21
C LEU A 74 -21.22 18.32 -23.94
N LEU A 75 -21.06 19.65 -23.91
CA LEU A 75 -20.64 20.36 -22.70
C LEU A 75 -21.60 20.09 -21.54
N LEU A 76 -22.92 20.24 -21.77
CA LEU A 76 -23.93 20.02 -20.74
C LEU A 76 -23.91 18.59 -20.19
N LEU A 77 -23.84 17.58 -21.08
CA LEU A 77 -23.70 16.18 -20.68
C LEU A 77 -22.43 15.96 -19.85
N ALA A 78 -21.32 16.57 -20.27
CA ALA A 78 -20.03 16.42 -19.62
C ALA A 78 -20.03 17.02 -18.20
N VAL A 79 -20.54 18.25 -18.02
CA VAL A 79 -20.57 18.91 -16.69
C VAL A 79 -21.62 18.30 -15.76
N LEU A 80 -22.79 17.92 -16.27
CA LEU A 80 -23.82 17.26 -15.46
C LEU A 80 -23.38 15.86 -15.04
N GLY A 81 -22.81 15.08 -15.97
CA GLY A 81 -22.25 13.77 -15.66
C GLY A 81 -21.15 13.84 -14.59
N TRP A 82 -20.32 14.89 -14.63
CA TRP A 82 -19.32 15.13 -13.60
C TRP A 82 -19.93 15.47 -12.23
N LEU A 83 -20.92 16.39 -12.19
CA LEU A 83 -21.62 16.75 -10.94
C LEU A 83 -22.17 15.50 -10.23
N PHE A 84 -22.80 14.62 -11.00
CA PHE A 84 -23.43 13.39 -10.52
C PHE A 84 -22.46 12.27 -10.13
N GLN A 85 -21.15 12.46 -10.35
CA GLN A 85 -20.09 11.56 -9.87
C GLN A 85 -19.45 12.04 -8.57
N ILE A 86 -19.79 13.23 -8.08
CA ILE A 86 -19.23 13.76 -6.84
C ILE A 86 -19.79 12.95 -5.66
N PRO A 87 -18.94 12.41 -4.75
CA PRO A 87 -19.38 11.55 -3.64
C PRO A 87 -20.37 12.18 -2.66
N THR A 88 -20.47 13.51 -2.64
CA THR A 88 -21.43 14.23 -1.79
C THR A 88 -22.85 14.16 -2.33
N VAL A 89 -23.05 13.82 -3.61
CA VAL A 89 -24.36 13.71 -4.23
C VAL A 89 -24.97 12.32 -3.91
N PRO A 90 -26.10 12.25 -3.20
CA PRO A 90 -26.70 10.99 -2.79
C PRO A 90 -27.17 10.12 -3.97
N GLU A 91 -26.87 8.82 -3.93
CA GLU A 91 -27.25 7.86 -4.97
C GLU A 91 -28.77 7.60 -5.03
N ASP A 92 -29.49 7.78 -3.93
CA ASP A 92 -30.95 7.64 -3.87
C ASP A 92 -31.64 8.62 -4.83
N LEU A 93 -31.03 9.78 -5.14
CA LEU A 93 -31.53 10.75 -6.13
C LEU A 93 -31.78 10.15 -7.51
N PHE A 94 -31.04 9.11 -7.91
CA PHE A 94 -31.23 8.43 -9.20
C PHE A 94 -32.44 7.50 -9.20
N PHE A 95 -32.88 7.05 -8.02
CA PHE A 95 -33.97 6.10 -7.82
C PHE A 95 -35.28 6.75 -7.38
N LEU A 96 -35.29 8.07 -7.08
CA LEU A 96 -36.55 8.78 -6.85
C LEU A 96 -37.43 8.68 -8.10
N GLU A 97 -38.61 8.08 -7.92
CA GLU A 97 -39.67 8.08 -8.94
C GLU A 97 -40.01 9.52 -9.32
N GLU A 98 -40.11 9.74 -10.63
CA GLU A 98 -40.52 11.01 -11.20
C GLU A 98 -41.97 11.26 -10.79
N GLY A 99 -42.16 12.02 -9.71
CA GLY A 99 -43.48 12.55 -9.34
C GLY A 99 -44.11 13.32 -10.52
N PRO A 100 -45.45 13.44 -10.55
CA PRO A 100 -46.18 14.00 -11.68
C PRO A 100 -45.59 15.34 -12.13
N SER A 101 -45.51 15.46 -13.45
CA SER A 101 -44.79 16.47 -14.22
C SER A 101 -45.34 17.90 -14.05
N ASP A 102 -45.28 18.48 -12.86
CA ASP A 102 -45.78 19.85 -12.60
C ASP A 102 -44.73 20.95 -12.87
N ALA A 103 -43.54 20.62 -13.37
CA ALA A 103 -42.47 21.61 -13.61
C ALA A 103 -42.00 21.73 -15.07
N PHE A 104 -42.59 20.96 -15.98
CA PHE A 104 -42.35 21.03 -17.42
C PHE A 104 -43.64 21.35 -18.20
N GLU A 105 -44.65 21.94 -17.55
CA GLU A 105 -45.63 22.73 -18.30
C GLU A 105 -44.93 23.98 -18.83
N VAL A 106 -44.32 23.78 -20.00
CA VAL A 106 -43.82 24.82 -20.87
C VAL A 106 -45.03 25.64 -21.28
N ASP A 107 -45.16 26.81 -20.64
CA ASP A 107 -46.04 27.86 -21.12
C ASP A 107 -45.78 28.05 -22.62
N THR A 108 -46.85 28.02 -23.39
CA THR A 108 -46.92 27.70 -24.83
C THR A 108 -46.35 28.79 -25.77
N VAL A 109 -45.40 29.59 -25.28
CA VAL A 109 -44.67 30.59 -26.04
C VAL A 109 -43.18 30.47 -25.74
N ALA A 110 -42.58 29.32 -26.08
CA ALA A 110 -41.14 29.18 -26.04
C ALA A 110 -40.50 30.12 -27.10
N PRO A 111 -39.54 30.97 -26.73
CA PRO A 111 -38.86 31.83 -27.70
C PRO A 111 -38.16 30.97 -28.75
N GLU A 112 -38.42 31.25 -30.03
CA GLU A 112 -37.92 30.43 -31.14
C GLU A 112 -36.39 30.39 -31.24
N HIS A 113 -35.68 31.32 -30.59
CA HIS A 113 -34.22 31.46 -30.68
C HIS A 113 -33.59 31.63 -29.29
N GLY A 114 -32.96 30.56 -28.79
CA GLY A 114 -32.15 30.57 -27.57
C GLY A 114 -30.68 30.24 -27.84
N LEU A 115 -29.82 30.58 -26.88
CA LEU A 115 -28.37 30.33 -26.98
C LEU A 115 -28.03 28.85 -27.09
N ASP A 116 -28.89 27.97 -26.58
CA ASP A 116 -28.69 26.52 -26.66
C ASP A 116 -28.62 26.04 -28.12
N ASN A 117 -29.29 26.73 -29.04
CA ASN A 117 -29.29 26.42 -30.48
C ASN A 117 -28.15 27.12 -31.23
N ALA A 118 -27.53 28.15 -30.65
CA ALA A 118 -26.39 28.84 -31.24
C ALA A 118 -25.08 28.08 -30.96
N PRO A 119 -24.09 28.09 -31.88
CA PRO A 119 -22.79 27.47 -31.66
C PRO A 119 -21.92 28.29 -30.70
N VAL A 120 -22.34 28.37 -29.43
CA VAL A 120 -21.65 29.12 -28.37
C VAL A 120 -20.37 28.41 -27.94
N VAL A 121 -20.41 27.08 -27.89
CA VAL A 121 -19.26 26.26 -27.48
C VAL A 121 -18.49 25.81 -28.71
N ASP A 122 -17.22 26.19 -28.78
CA ASP A 122 -16.26 25.65 -29.74
C ASP A 122 -15.42 24.52 -29.13
N GLN A 123 -14.58 23.90 -29.94
CA GLN A 123 -13.73 22.79 -29.50
C GLN A 123 -12.72 23.23 -28.42
N GLN A 124 -12.22 24.46 -28.48
CA GLN A 124 -11.25 24.98 -27.51
C GLN A 124 -11.90 25.18 -26.14
N LEU A 125 -13.09 25.78 -26.11
CA LEU A 125 -13.87 25.99 -24.90
C LEU A 125 -14.28 24.65 -24.27
N LEU A 126 -14.70 23.68 -25.09
CA LEU A 126 -15.03 22.34 -24.60
C LEU A 126 -13.83 21.69 -23.89
N TYR A 127 -12.63 21.75 -24.47
CA TYR A 127 -11.44 21.18 -23.81
C TYR A 127 -10.95 22.00 -22.61
N THR A 128 -11.24 23.30 -22.59
CA THR A 128 -10.92 24.17 -21.44
C THR A 128 -11.82 23.84 -20.25
N CYS A 129 -13.13 23.69 -20.47
CA CYS A 129 -14.10 23.36 -19.44
C CYS A 129 -14.06 21.86 -19.04
N CYS A 130 -13.69 20.98 -19.96
CA CYS A 130 -13.68 19.53 -19.76
C CYS A 130 -12.33 18.92 -20.19
N PRO A 131 -11.23 19.17 -19.44
CA PRO A 131 -9.89 18.72 -19.81
C PRO A 131 -9.76 17.19 -19.95
N TYR A 132 -10.59 16.43 -19.21
CA TYR A 132 -10.66 14.96 -19.30
C TYR A 132 -11.04 14.44 -20.69
N ILE A 133 -11.81 15.20 -21.48
CA ILE A 133 -12.12 14.84 -22.87
C ILE A 133 -10.84 14.89 -23.73
N GLY A 134 -9.92 15.80 -23.40
CA GLY A 134 -8.61 15.90 -24.05
C GLY A 134 -7.76 14.65 -23.79
N GLU A 135 -7.74 14.16 -22.55
CA GLU A 135 -7.07 12.91 -22.19
C GLU A 135 -7.74 11.70 -22.85
N LEU A 136 -9.08 11.63 -22.87
CA LEU A 136 -9.81 10.58 -23.57
C LEU A 136 -9.44 10.54 -25.06
N ARG A 137 -9.32 11.69 -25.72
CA ARG A 137 -8.88 11.75 -27.12
C ARG A 137 -7.47 11.22 -27.29
N LYS A 138 -6.52 11.59 -26.42
CA LYS A 138 -5.14 11.06 -26.47
C LYS A 138 -5.12 9.53 -26.31
N LEU A 139 -5.95 9.01 -25.41
CA LEU A 139 -6.08 7.57 -25.17
C LEU A 139 -6.64 6.87 -26.41
N LEU A 140 -7.77 7.33 -26.93
CA LEU A 140 -8.37 6.78 -28.15
C LEU A 140 -7.39 6.85 -29.33
N ALA A 141 -6.66 7.95 -29.49
CA ALA A 141 -5.62 8.06 -30.52
C ALA A 141 -4.50 7.03 -30.32
N SER A 142 -4.00 6.84 -29.09
CA SER A 142 -2.97 5.84 -28.81
C SER A 142 -3.41 4.40 -29.08
N TRP A 143 -4.70 4.11 -28.86
CA TRP A 143 -5.32 2.82 -29.16
C TRP A 143 -5.48 2.59 -30.66
N VAL A 144 -6.00 3.60 -31.39
CA VAL A 144 -6.17 3.53 -32.85
C VAL A 144 -4.82 3.43 -33.57
N SER A 145 -3.76 4.05 -33.04
CA SER A 145 -2.40 3.95 -33.57
C SER A 145 -1.69 2.62 -33.26
N GLY A 146 -2.38 1.61 -32.70
CA GLY A 146 -1.84 0.27 -32.51
C GLY A 146 -0.73 0.17 -31.45
N SER A 147 -0.56 1.20 -30.61
CA SER A 147 0.40 1.16 -29.50
C SER A 147 -0.15 0.32 -28.33
N SER A 148 -0.22 -1.01 -28.52
CA SER A 148 -0.32 -1.97 -27.41
C SER A 148 1.04 -2.16 -26.71
N GLY A 149 1.75 -1.03 -26.51
CA GLY A 149 3.09 -0.99 -25.98
C GLY A 149 3.07 -1.34 -24.49
N ARG A 150 3.80 -2.39 -24.13
CA ARG A 150 4.09 -2.91 -22.78
C ARG A 150 4.81 -1.91 -21.85
N SER A 151 4.53 -0.61 -21.93
CA SER A 151 5.07 0.42 -21.06
C SER A 151 4.00 1.48 -20.82
N GLY A 152 3.19 1.25 -19.78
CA GLY A 152 2.12 2.14 -19.34
C GLY A 152 2.66 3.43 -18.73
N GLY A 153 3.11 4.35 -19.57
CA GLY A 153 3.72 5.62 -19.15
C GLY A 153 2.73 6.78 -18.89
N PHE A 154 1.44 6.65 -19.21
CA PHE A 154 0.49 7.77 -19.03
C PHE A 154 -0.84 7.41 -18.37
N MET A 155 -1.23 6.15 -18.33
CA MET A 155 -2.41 5.70 -17.57
C MET A 155 -1.98 4.62 -16.60
N ARG A 156 -1.64 5.04 -15.37
CA ARG A 156 -1.60 4.11 -14.24
C ARG A 156 -3.01 3.58 -14.10
N LYS A 157 -3.20 2.29 -14.36
CA LYS A 157 -4.44 1.58 -14.06
C LYS A 157 -4.71 1.83 -12.58
N ILE A 158 -5.63 2.74 -12.26
CA ILE A 158 -6.18 2.81 -10.91
C ILE A 158 -6.98 1.52 -10.82
N THR A 159 -6.45 0.51 -10.15
CA THR A 159 -7.26 -0.59 -9.70
C THR A 159 -8.18 0.03 -8.65
N PRO A 160 -9.49 0.21 -8.92
CA PRO A 160 -10.39 0.62 -7.87
C PRO A 160 -10.28 -0.46 -6.79
N THR A 161 -9.80 -0.07 -5.62
CA THR A 161 -9.86 -0.96 -4.47
C THR A 161 -11.33 -0.97 -4.12
N THR A 162 -12.02 -2.05 -4.45
CA THR A 162 -13.39 -2.25 -4.00
C THR A 162 -13.40 -2.07 -2.49
N THR A 163 -14.12 -1.07 -2.00
CA THR A 163 -14.59 -1.07 -0.62
C THR A 163 -15.46 -2.32 -0.52
N THR A 164 -14.87 -3.42 -0.06
CA THR A 164 -15.66 -4.55 0.39
C THR A 164 -16.63 -4.00 1.40
N SER A 165 -17.90 -4.30 1.13
CA SER A 165 -19.04 -3.91 1.93
C SER A 165 -18.79 -4.12 3.43
N LEU A 166 -19.60 -3.45 4.25
CA LEU A 166 -19.75 -3.62 5.71
C LEU A 166 -20.10 -5.06 6.16
N GLY A 167 -19.46 -6.08 5.61
CA GLY A 167 -19.40 -7.42 6.17
C GLY A 167 -18.26 -7.49 7.19
N ALA A 168 -18.51 -8.16 8.31
CA ALA A 168 -17.54 -8.38 9.37
C ALA A 168 -16.20 -8.85 8.81
N GLN A 169 -15.21 -7.97 8.80
CA GLN A 169 -13.85 -8.30 8.40
C GLN A 169 -13.31 -9.35 9.38
N PRO A 170 -12.71 -10.46 8.90
CA PRO A 170 -11.88 -11.29 9.76
C PRO A 170 -10.80 -10.38 10.34
N SER A 171 -10.57 -10.45 11.65
CA SER A 171 -9.68 -9.56 12.40
C SER A 171 -8.39 -9.25 11.64
N GLN A 172 -8.31 -8.07 11.02
CA GLN A 172 -7.10 -7.61 10.34
C GLN A 172 -6.00 -7.54 11.40
N THR A 173 -5.02 -8.44 11.32
CA THR A 173 -3.86 -8.36 12.19
C THR A 173 -3.10 -7.09 11.86
N SER A 174 -2.58 -6.40 12.88
CA SER A 174 -1.79 -5.17 12.71
C SER A 174 -0.62 -5.35 11.73
N GLN A 175 -0.07 -6.57 11.64
CA GLN A 175 0.96 -6.94 10.67
C GLN A 175 0.47 -6.90 9.21
N GLY A 176 -0.76 -7.36 8.94
CA GLY A 176 -1.33 -7.33 7.58
C GLY A 176 -1.54 -5.90 7.07
N LEU A 177 -2.01 -5.00 7.93
CA LEU A 177 -2.15 -3.58 7.61
C LEU A 177 -0.79 -2.93 7.34
N GLN A 178 0.22 -3.22 8.16
CA GLN A 178 1.56 -2.67 7.99
C GLN A 178 2.20 -3.08 6.65
N ALA A 179 1.98 -4.34 6.23
CA ALA A 179 2.46 -4.82 4.93
C ALA A 179 1.78 -4.09 3.74
N GLN A 180 0.48 -3.84 3.84
CA GLN A 180 -0.25 -3.06 2.82
C GLN A 180 0.23 -1.62 2.74
N LEU A 181 0.46 -0.96 3.89
CA LEU A 181 1.02 0.40 3.94
C LEU A 181 2.42 0.47 3.34
N ALA A 182 3.29 -0.51 3.63
CA ALA A 182 4.62 -0.59 3.03
C ALA A 182 4.55 -0.80 1.51
N GLN A 183 3.63 -1.63 1.03
CA GLN A 183 3.41 -1.84 -0.41
C GLN A 183 2.92 -0.57 -1.10
N ALA A 184 1.98 0.15 -0.49
CA ALA A 184 1.49 1.43 -1.00
C ALA A 184 2.60 2.50 -1.01
N PHE A 185 3.44 2.55 0.04
CA PHE A 185 4.62 3.40 0.08
C PHE A 185 5.54 3.13 -1.12
N PHE A 186 5.94 1.88 -1.35
CA PHE A 186 6.84 1.56 -2.47
C PHE A 186 6.22 1.77 -3.85
N HIS A 187 4.89 1.70 -3.98
CA HIS A 187 4.21 2.01 -5.24
C HIS A 187 4.40 3.48 -5.66
N ASN A 188 4.54 4.37 -4.68
CA ASN A 188 4.75 5.80 -4.90
C ASN A 188 6.24 6.19 -5.02
N GLN A 189 7.16 5.21 -4.96
CA GLN A 189 8.60 5.45 -4.96
C GLN A 189 9.29 4.78 -6.14
N PRO A 190 10.51 5.22 -6.52
CA PRO A 190 11.29 4.54 -7.55
C PRO A 190 11.52 3.05 -7.21
N PRO A 191 11.42 2.11 -8.17
CA PRO A 191 11.64 0.69 -7.92
C PRO A 191 13.02 0.35 -7.34
N SER A 192 14.02 1.21 -7.57
CA SER A 192 15.35 1.10 -6.96
C SER A 192 15.30 1.19 -5.43
N LEU A 193 14.50 2.10 -4.87
CA LEU A 193 14.37 2.26 -3.41
C LEU A 193 13.88 0.97 -2.76
N ARG A 194 12.85 0.35 -3.34
CA ARG A 194 12.31 -0.93 -2.85
C ARG A 194 13.39 -2.01 -2.83
N ARG A 195 14.13 -2.18 -3.93
CA ARG A 195 15.21 -3.17 -4.01
C ARG A 195 16.31 -2.90 -2.99
N THR A 196 16.67 -1.64 -2.76
CA THR A 196 17.65 -1.27 -1.74
C THR A 196 17.18 -1.65 -0.34
N VAL A 197 15.93 -1.35 0.01
CA VAL A 197 15.36 -1.72 1.31
C VAL A 197 15.28 -3.23 1.49
N GLU A 198 14.81 -3.98 0.48
CA GLU A 198 14.75 -5.44 0.52
C GLU A 198 16.16 -6.05 0.67
N PHE A 199 17.15 -5.53 -0.06
CA PHE A 199 18.55 -5.93 0.05
C PHE A 199 19.11 -5.68 1.46
N VAL A 200 18.89 -4.48 2.01
CA VAL A 200 19.32 -4.14 3.39
C VAL A 200 18.70 -5.12 4.37
N ALA A 201 17.39 -5.36 4.27
CA ALA A 201 16.69 -6.28 5.17
C ALA A 201 17.28 -7.71 5.13
N GLU A 202 17.62 -8.22 3.95
CA GLU A 202 18.28 -9.53 3.82
C GLU A 202 19.68 -9.58 4.43
N ARG A 203 20.49 -8.55 4.17
CA ARG A 203 21.86 -8.50 4.67
C ARG A 203 21.88 -8.33 6.18
N ILE A 204 21.05 -7.44 6.73
CA ILE A 204 20.96 -7.21 8.17
C ILE A 204 20.38 -8.44 8.88
N GLY A 205 19.33 -9.06 8.35
CA GLY A 205 18.79 -10.29 8.93
C GLY A 205 19.82 -11.42 9.00
N SER A 206 20.60 -11.62 7.93
CA SER A 206 21.69 -12.59 7.91
C SER A 206 22.82 -12.25 8.89
N ASN A 207 23.20 -10.97 8.97
CA ASN A 207 24.23 -10.50 9.89
C ASN A 207 23.78 -10.60 11.36
N CYS A 208 22.50 -10.40 11.64
CA CYS A 208 21.91 -10.61 12.95
C CYS A 208 22.11 -12.05 13.42
N VAL A 209 21.75 -13.04 12.58
CA VAL A 209 21.96 -14.46 12.91
C VAL A 209 23.43 -14.78 13.17
N LYS A 210 24.34 -14.27 12.32
CA LYS A 210 25.79 -14.43 12.53
C LYS A 210 26.25 -13.81 13.85
N HIS A 211 25.73 -12.64 14.19
CA HIS A 211 26.06 -11.94 15.42
C HIS A 211 25.59 -12.71 16.65
N ILE A 212 24.34 -13.19 16.66
CA ILE A 212 23.80 -14.04 17.74
C ILE A 212 24.62 -15.31 17.90
N LYS A 213 25.03 -15.94 16.79
CA LYS A 213 25.91 -17.11 16.85
C LYS A 213 27.27 -16.78 17.49
N ALA A 214 27.87 -15.65 17.12
CA ALA A 214 29.19 -15.23 17.60
C ALA A 214 29.19 -14.67 19.03
N THR A 215 28.02 -14.33 19.57
CA THR A 215 27.87 -13.75 20.91
C THR A 215 27.13 -14.72 21.81
N LEU A 216 25.79 -14.68 21.84
CA LEU A 216 24.96 -15.49 22.74
C LEU A 216 25.27 -16.99 22.66
N VAL A 217 25.32 -17.57 21.45
CA VAL A 217 25.56 -19.02 21.33
C VAL A 217 26.97 -19.39 21.77
N ALA A 218 27.97 -18.56 21.45
CA ALA A 218 29.34 -18.77 21.91
C ALA A 218 29.44 -18.69 23.45
N ASP A 219 28.71 -17.78 24.09
CA ASP A 219 28.66 -17.64 25.54
C ASP A 219 28.01 -18.86 26.21
N LEU A 220 26.89 -19.35 25.66
CA LEU A 220 26.24 -20.56 26.15
C LEU A 220 27.11 -21.80 25.98
N VAL A 221 27.89 -21.88 24.90
CA VAL A 221 28.86 -22.96 24.70
C VAL A 221 29.98 -22.89 25.74
N ARG A 222 30.51 -21.70 26.05
CA ARG A 222 31.51 -21.52 27.11
C ARG A 222 30.96 -21.91 28.49
N GLN A 223 29.70 -21.59 28.77
CA GLN A 223 29.03 -22.03 30.00
C GLN A 223 28.86 -23.57 30.04
N ALA A 224 28.57 -24.20 28.90
CA ALA A 224 28.51 -25.66 28.82
C ALA A 224 29.86 -26.31 29.15
N GLU A 225 30.95 -25.73 28.62
CA GLU A 225 32.31 -26.21 28.87
C GLU A 225 32.71 -26.05 30.35
N SER A 226 32.35 -24.95 31.01
CA SER A 226 32.62 -24.77 32.45
C SER A 226 31.81 -25.74 33.31
N LEU A 227 30.51 -25.90 33.03
CA LEU A 227 29.65 -26.85 33.76
C LEU A 227 30.12 -28.29 33.58
N LEU A 228 30.58 -28.66 32.38
CA LEU A 228 31.17 -29.97 32.13
C LEU A 228 32.42 -30.19 32.99
N GLN A 229 33.30 -29.19 33.08
CA GLN A 229 34.51 -29.29 33.89
C GLN A 229 34.19 -29.45 35.39
N GLU A 230 33.20 -28.72 35.91
CA GLU A 230 32.74 -28.85 37.29
C GLU A 230 32.17 -30.25 37.58
N GLN A 231 31.35 -30.78 36.68
CA GLN A 231 30.78 -32.13 36.81
C GLN A 231 31.85 -33.22 36.79
N LEU A 232 32.88 -33.08 35.95
CA LEU A 232 34.00 -34.02 35.88
C LEU A 232 34.86 -34.01 37.16
N VAL A 233 35.02 -32.84 37.78
CA VAL A 233 35.71 -32.72 39.09
C VAL A 233 34.89 -33.32 40.22
N THR A 234 33.56 -33.23 40.14
CA THR A 234 32.65 -33.65 41.23
C THR A 234 32.31 -35.14 41.20
N GLN A 235 32.24 -35.77 40.01
CA GLN A 235 31.80 -37.17 39.87
C GLN A 235 32.93 -38.22 39.96
N GLY A 236 34.21 -37.84 39.90
CA GLY A 236 35.30 -38.83 39.85
C GLY A 236 35.21 -39.75 38.62
N GLU A 237 36.17 -40.65 38.45
CA GLU A 237 36.35 -41.48 37.23
C GLU A 237 35.23 -42.50 36.91
N GLU A 238 34.05 -42.40 37.54
CA GLU A 238 32.86 -43.15 37.11
C GLU A 238 32.18 -42.41 35.96
N GLY A 239 32.66 -42.68 34.74
CA GLY A 239 32.18 -42.07 33.51
C GLY A 239 30.68 -42.28 33.28
N GLY A 240 29.88 -41.27 33.64
CA GLY A 240 28.49 -41.16 33.24
C GLY A 240 28.35 -41.19 31.72
N ASP A 241 27.23 -41.74 31.23
CA ASP A 241 26.96 -41.82 29.78
C ASP A 241 27.06 -40.42 29.15
N PRO A 242 27.96 -40.19 28.16
CA PRO A 242 28.13 -38.89 27.53
C PRO A 242 26.84 -38.38 26.87
N ALA A 243 25.90 -39.27 26.53
CA ALA A 243 24.58 -38.88 26.04
C ALA A 243 23.72 -38.24 27.14
N GLN A 244 23.74 -38.78 28.36
CA GLN A 244 22.98 -38.25 29.50
C GLN A 244 23.52 -36.89 29.96
N LEU A 245 24.85 -36.74 30.03
CA LEU A 245 25.49 -35.45 30.34
C LEU A 245 25.13 -34.37 29.33
N LEU A 246 25.11 -34.73 28.03
CA LEU A 246 24.70 -33.80 26.97
C LEU A 246 23.24 -33.38 27.12
N GLU A 247 22.35 -34.31 27.46
CA GLU A 247 20.92 -34.03 27.68
C GLU A 247 20.72 -33.02 28.82
N ILE A 248 21.42 -33.22 29.95
CA ILE A 248 21.38 -32.35 31.13
C ILE A 248 21.85 -30.94 30.74
N LEU A 249 23.03 -30.81 30.12
CA LEU A 249 23.56 -29.51 29.69
C LEU A 249 22.62 -28.79 28.72
N CYS A 250 22.05 -29.53 27.75
CA CYS A 250 21.12 -28.95 26.79
C CYS A 250 19.83 -28.46 27.47
N SER A 251 19.29 -29.20 28.44
CA SER A 251 18.08 -28.79 29.17
C SER A 251 18.29 -27.51 29.99
N GLN A 252 19.49 -27.29 30.54
CA GLN A 252 19.83 -26.08 31.29
C GLN A 252 20.08 -24.86 30.38
N LEU A 253 20.74 -25.06 29.23
CA LEU A 253 21.21 -23.96 28.39
C LEU A 253 20.24 -23.55 27.29
N CYS A 254 19.42 -24.46 26.75
CA CYS A 254 18.48 -24.13 25.68
C CYS A 254 17.44 -23.05 26.07
N PRO A 255 16.92 -22.99 27.32
CA PRO A 255 16.01 -21.90 27.73
C PRO A 255 16.62 -20.50 27.60
N HIS A 256 17.93 -20.36 27.80
CA HIS A 256 18.63 -19.08 27.64
C HIS A 256 18.65 -18.61 26.17
N GLY A 257 18.42 -19.52 25.22
CA GLY A 257 18.24 -19.21 23.80
C GLY A 257 17.04 -18.31 23.51
N ALA A 258 16.06 -18.19 24.42
CA ALA A 258 14.94 -17.26 24.27
C ALA A 258 15.39 -15.80 24.14
N GLN A 259 16.54 -15.44 24.73
CA GLN A 259 17.13 -14.11 24.63
C GLN A 259 17.55 -13.73 23.19
N ALA A 260 17.75 -14.73 22.32
CA ALA A 260 18.13 -14.52 20.92
C ALA A 260 17.13 -13.62 20.17
N LEU A 261 15.84 -13.72 20.49
CA LEU A 261 14.81 -12.91 19.83
C LEU A 261 14.91 -11.44 20.22
N ALA A 262 15.04 -11.15 21.52
CA ALA A 262 15.18 -9.78 22.02
C ALA A 262 16.47 -9.12 21.49
N LEU A 263 17.60 -9.83 21.59
CA LEU A 263 18.88 -9.36 21.05
C LEU A 263 18.84 -9.19 19.54
N GLY A 264 18.13 -10.07 18.83
CA GLY A 264 17.96 -9.97 17.39
C GLY A 264 17.14 -8.75 16.95
N GLN A 265 16.06 -8.44 17.70
CA GLN A 265 15.26 -7.23 17.50
C GLN A 265 16.11 -5.97 17.70
N GLU A 266 16.84 -5.89 18.82
CA GLU A 266 17.71 -4.75 19.12
C GLU A 266 18.79 -4.56 18.05
N PHE A 267 19.41 -5.65 17.60
CA PHE A 267 20.41 -5.62 16.54
C PHE A 267 19.84 -5.03 15.24
N CYS A 268 18.66 -5.47 14.82
CA CYS A 268 18.02 -4.99 13.60
C CYS A 268 17.61 -3.51 13.72
N GLN A 269 17.01 -3.11 14.85
CA GLN A 269 16.63 -1.72 15.11
C GLN A 269 17.83 -0.77 15.05
N ARG A 270 18.98 -1.19 15.58
CA ARG A 270 20.19 -0.36 15.62
C ARG A 270 20.94 -0.33 14.28
N LYS A 271 21.01 -1.44 13.55
CA LYS A 271 21.86 -1.58 12.35
C LYS A 271 21.16 -1.25 11.05
N SER A 272 19.85 -1.52 10.92
CA SER A 272 19.12 -1.29 9.66
C SER A 272 19.10 0.20 9.25
N PRO A 273 18.80 1.18 10.13
CA PRO A 273 18.72 2.57 9.70
C PRO A 273 20.05 3.10 9.12
N GLY A 274 21.17 2.77 9.78
CA GLY A 274 22.50 3.16 9.29
C GLY A 274 22.84 2.56 7.92
N ALA A 275 22.42 1.32 7.67
CA ALA A 275 22.63 0.66 6.39
C ALA A 275 21.77 1.26 5.26
N VAL A 276 20.53 1.66 5.57
CA VAL A 276 19.67 2.37 4.61
C VAL A 276 20.26 3.73 4.25
N ARG A 277 20.67 4.53 5.25
CA ARG A 277 21.28 5.86 5.03
C ARG A 277 22.56 5.78 4.19
N ALA A 278 23.37 4.74 4.36
CA ALA A 278 24.61 4.58 3.61
C ALA A 278 24.39 4.24 2.12
N LEU A 279 23.22 3.74 1.73
CA LEU A 279 22.92 3.30 0.37
C LEU A 279 21.98 4.23 -0.39
N LEU A 280 21.32 5.17 0.31
CA LEU A 280 20.43 6.15 -0.32
C LEU A 280 21.15 7.49 -0.55
N PRO A 281 20.77 8.25 -1.59
CA PRO A 281 21.31 9.59 -1.82
C PRO A 281 21.04 10.54 -0.65
N GLU A 282 21.96 11.47 -0.38
CA GLU A 282 21.81 12.51 0.66
C GLU A 282 20.58 13.40 0.42
N GLU A 283 20.20 13.60 -0.85
CA GLU A 283 19.02 14.37 -1.28
C GLU A 283 17.68 13.67 -1.04
N THR A 284 17.68 12.46 -0.44
CA THR A 284 16.45 11.73 -0.18
C THR A 284 15.59 12.47 0.85
N PRO A 285 14.30 12.77 0.56
CA PRO A 285 13.45 13.48 1.51
C PRO A 285 13.36 12.75 2.86
N ALA A 286 13.43 13.49 3.96
CA ALA A 286 13.49 12.93 5.32
C ALA A 286 12.33 11.96 5.63
N ALA A 287 11.12 12.24 5.13
CA ALA A 287 9.96 11.36 5.29
C ALA A 287 10.15 10.01 4.57
N VAL A 288 10.67 10.04 3.33
CA VAL A 288 10.94 8.83 2.53
C VAL A 288 12.04 7.99 3.18
N LEU A 289 13.09 8.65 3.67
CA LEU A 289 14.18 8.01 4.39
C LEU A 289 13.68 7.33 5.66
N SER A 290 12.93 8.04 6.51
CA SER A 290 12.38 7.49 7.75
C SER A 290 11.43 6.30 7.49
N SER A 291 10.56 6.38 6.48
CA SER A 291 9.71 5.25 6.09
C SER A 291 10.53 4.06 5.60
N ALA A 292 11.55 4.29 4.76
CA ALA A 292 12.43 3.23 4.26
C ALA A 292 13.21 2.54 5.40
N GLU A 293 13.72 3.31 6.37
CA GLU A 293 14.38 2.80 7.57
C GLU A 293 13.46 1.91 8.41
N ASN A 294 12.25 2.39 8.71
CA ASN A 294 11.28 1.66 9.52
C ASN A 294 10.85 0.36 8.84
N ILE A 295 10.62 0.40 7.52
CA ILE A 295 10.27 -0.80 6.75
C ILE A 295 11.45 -1.78 6.74
N ALA A 296 12.69 -1.30 6.55
CA ALA A 296 13.89 -2.14 6.58
C ALA A 296 14.08 -2.81 7.95
N VAL A 297 13.86 -2.08 9.05
CA VAL A 297 13.89 -2.62 10.41
C VAL A 297 12.86 -3.73 10.58
N GLY A 298 11.61 -3.49 10.18
CA GLY A 298 10.53 -4.47 10.27
C GLY A 298 10.85 -5.77 9.52
N LEU A 299 11.21 -5.65 8.23
CA LEU A 299 11.55 -6.80 7.39
C LEU A 299 12.79 -7.56 7.87
N ALA A 300 13.84 -6.85 8.30
CA ALA A 300 15.04 -7.48 8.85
C ALA A 300 14.72 -8.26 10.13
N THR A 301 13.92 -7.65 11.02
CA THR A 301 13.52 -8.23 12.29
C THR A 301 12.67 -9.48 12.07
N GLU A 302 11.66 -9.41 11.19
CA GLU A 302 10.83 -10.55 10.87
C GLU A 302 11.67 -11.74 10.36
N LYS A 303 12.54 -11.49 9.38
CA LYS A 303 13.43 -12.52 8.83
C LYS A 303 14.36 -13.11 9.88
N ALA A 304 15.03 -12.27 10.66
CA ALA A 304 15.98 -12.72 11.68
C ALA A 304 15.27 -13.50 12.80
N CYS A 305 14.20 -12.94 13.36
CA CYS A 305 13.48 -13.55 14.48
C CYS A 305 12.76 -14.83 14.06
N ALA A 306 12.18 -14.90 12.86
CA ALA A 306 11.59 -16.14 12.34
C ALA A 306 12.65 -17.25 12.18
N TRP A 307 13.84 -16.89 11.69
CA TRP A 307 14.93 -17.86 11.60
C TRP A 307 15.40 -18.30 12.99
N LEU A 308 15.60 -17.36 13.91
CA LEU A 308 16.08 -17.64 15.26
C LEU A 308 15.09 -18.48 16.05
N SER A 309 13.79 -18.17 16.02
CA SER A 309 12.77 -18.94 16.73
C SER A 309 12.72 -20.40 16.24
N ALA A 310 12.89 -20.62 14.94
CA ALA A 310 12.89 -21.96 14.35
C ALA A 310 14.19 -22.75 14.61
N ASN A 311 15.34 -22.08 14.75
CA ASN A 311 16.65 -22.75 14.68
C ASN A 311 17.52 -22.64 15.95
N ILE A 312 17.24 -21.70 16.86
CA ILE A 312 18.17 -21.38 17.95
C ILE A 312 18.44 -22.58 18.88
N THR A 313 17.40 -23.33 19.24
CA THR A 313 17.51 -24.50 20.13
C THR A 313 18.37 -25.60 19.49
N ALA A 314 18.11 -25.91 18.22
CA ALA A 314 18.88 -26.90 17.47
C ALA A 314 20.34 -26.46 17.29
N LEU A 315 20.56 -25.16 17.05
CA LEU A 315 21.88 -24.57 16.94
C LEU A 315 22.67 -24.71 18.25
N ILE A 316 22.07 -24.35 19.40
CA ILE A 316 22.70 -24.51 20.72
C ILE A 316 23.05 -25.97 20.98
N ARG A 317 22.10 -26.90 20.83
CA ARG A 317 22.34 -28.34 21.05
C ARG A 317 23.50 -28.87 20.19
N ARG A 318 23.58 -28.44 18.93
CA ARG A 318 24.65 -28.86 18.01
C ARG A 318 26.02 -28.33 18.43
N GLU A 319 26.11 -27.04 18.74
CA GLU A 319 27.39 -26.42 19.11
C GLU A 319 27.86 -26.89 20.50
N VAL A 320 26.95 -27.06 21.46
CA VAL A 320 27.24 -27.68 22.77
C VAL A 320 27.73 -29.12 22.60
N LYS A 321 27.06 -29.94 21.78
CA LYS A 321 27.52 -31.31 21.49
C LYS A 321 28.93 -31.34 20.91
N ALA A 322 29.23 -30.43 19.98
CA ALA A 322 30.56 -30.32 19.39
C ALA A 322 31.61 -29.91 20.43
N ALA A 323 31.29 -28.99 21.34
CA ALA A 323 32.15 -28.58 22.44
C ALA A 323 32.43 -29.73 23.42
N VAL A 324 31.37 -30.36 23.95
CA VAL A 324 31.48 -31.51 24.87
C VAL A 324 32.31 -32.64 24.27
N SER A 325 32.08 -32.98 22.99
CA SER A 325 32.84 -34.02 22.29
C SER A 325 34.32 -33.67 22.16
N ARG A 326 34.68 -32.39 21.99
CA ARG A 326 36.07 -31.94 21.94
C ARG A 326 36.73 -32.03 23.31
N THR A 327 36.04 -31.60 24.36
CA THR A 327 36.56 -31.64 25.73
C THR A 327 36.78 -33.07 26.21
N LEU A 328 35.84 -33.98 25.97
CA LEU A 328 35.99 -35.40 26.32
C LEU A 328 37.14 -36.08 25.54
N ARG A 329 37.34 -35.74 24.26
CA ARG A 329 38.49 -36.24 23.48
C ARG A 329 39.83 -35.72 23.98
N ALA A 330 39.87 -34.47 24.45
CA ALA A 330 41.09 -33.87 24.99
C ALA A 330 41.55 -34.49 26.32
N GLN A 331 40.66 -35.22 27.01
CA GLN A 331 40.96 -35.95 28.24
C GLN A 331 41.26 -37.43 28.02
N GLY A 332 41.15 -37.94 26.78
CA GLY A 332 41.56 -39.31 26.45
C GLY A 332 43.08 -39.50 26.51
N PRO A 333 43.60 -40.73 26.71
CA PRO A 333 45.03 -40.96 26.86
C PRO A 333 45.79 -40.48 25.62
N GLU A 334 46.90 -39.75 25.82
CA GLU A 334 47.84 -39.38 24.76
C GLU A 334 48.25 -40.64 23.97
N PRO A 335 48.14 -40.67 22.62
CA PRO A 335 48.70 -41.77 21.86
C PRO A 335 50.22 -41.68 21.95
N ALA A 336 50.80 -42.64 22.68
CA ALA A 336 52.23 -42.81 22.83
C ALA A 336 52.97 -42.68 21.49
N ALA A 337 54.01 -41.85 21.50
CA ALA A 337 54.92 -41.60 20.40
C ALA A 337 55.37 -42.90 19.71
N ARG A 338 54.86 -43.17 18.51
CA ARG A 338 55.52 -44.07 17.55
C ARG A 338 56.59 -43.28 16.81
N GLY A 339 57.75 -43.16 17.46
CA GLY A 339 58.98 -42.87 16.77
C GLY A 339 59.44 -44.12 16.01
N GLU A 340 59.22 -44.16 14.70
CA GLU A 340 60.03 -44.97 13.81
C GLU A 340 60.59 -44.09 12.68
N ARG A 341 61.88 -43.77 12.83
CA ARG A 341 62.74 -43.22 11.80
C ARG A 341 62.84 -44.21 10.63
N ARG A 342 62.37 -43.83 9.44
CA ARG A 342 62.94 -44.19 8.14
C ARG A 342 62.69 -42.99 7.24
N GLY A 343 63.68 -42.17 6.89
CA GLY A 343 64.89 -42.52 6.16
C GLY A 343 64.79 -41.79 4.82
N CYS A 344 65.37 -40.59 4.75
CA CYS A 344 65.57 -39.88 3.49
C CYS A 344 66.41 -40.76 2.55
N SER A 345 66.01 -40.84 1.28
CA SER A 345 66.96 -40.88 0.17
C SER A 345 66.42 -40.05 -0.98
N ARG A 346 67.25 -39.09 -1.39
CA ARG A 346 67.15 -38.31 -2.62
C ARG A 346 67.38 -39.22 -3.83
N ALA A 347 66.62 -38.97 -4.89
CA ALA A 347 67.14 -38.67 -6.23
C ALA A 347 66.08 -37.86 -6.97
#